data_AF-A0A832V571-F1
#
_entry.id   AF-A0A832V571-F1
#
_cell.length_a   1.000
_cell.length_b   1.000
_cell.length_c   1.000
_cell.angle_alpha   90.00
_cell.angle_beta   90.00
_cell.angle_gamma   90.00
#
_symmetry.space_group_name_H-M   'P 1'
#
loop_
_entity.id
_entity.type
_entity.pdbx_description
1 polymer ?
#
loop_
_entity_poly.entity_id
_entity_poly.type
_entity_poly.pdbx_seq_one_letter_code
_entity_poly.pdbx_strand_id
1 'polypeptide(L)'
;MIKTPEKMCKVSIAGSKRVLEDTIRILHEKEAVHLLDYAKTKSEKEGGVFSIGNSLERAENLSSALVKARSLMRILGVERVSSAPSLKESDKIVEKRIEWLHSVVSGLLEEMEKIQEELVEIEIARETLKFVEIIGTEVEILKESNELALY
;
A
#
# COMPACT_ATOMS: atom_id res chain seq x y z
N MET A 1 32.81 -25.63 -17.79
CA MET A 1 31.71 -26.64 -17.76
C MET A 1 30.52 -26.07 -18.51
N ILE A 2 30.22 -26.58 -19.70
CA ILE A 2 29.05 -26.17 -20.47
C ILE A 2 27.84 -26.90 -19.86
N LYS A 3 26.91 -26.18 -19.22
CA LYS A 3 25.65 -26.78 -18.76
C LYS A 3 24.80 -27.09 -19.98
N THR A 4 24.66 -28.37 -20.33
CA THR A 4 23.60 -28.81 -21.24
C THR A 4 22.25 -28.73 -20.51
N PRO A 5 21.18 -28.27 -21.18
CA PRO A 5 19.85 -28.18 -20.56
C PRO A 5 19.38 -29.57 -20.11
N GLU A 6 18.75 -29.63 -18.93
CA GLU A 6 18.12 -30.86 -18.46
C GLU A 6 16.91 -31.22 -19.34
N LYS A 7 16.68 -32.52 -19.53
CA LYS A 7 15.51 -33.02 -20.27
C LYS A 7 14.25 -32.69 -19.48
N MET A 8 13.35 -31.91 -20.07
CA MET A 8 12.04 -31.59 -19.48
C MET A 8 10.94 -32.42 -20.15
N CYS A 9 9.95 -32.82 -19.37
CA CYS A 9 8.76 -33.53 -19.86
C CYS A 9 7.51 -32.66 -19.62
N LYS A 10 6.60 -32.63 -20.61
CA LYS A 10 5.29 -32.01 -20.43
C LYS A 10 4.37 -32.97 -19.69
N VAL A 11 3.78 -32.51 -18.59
CA VAL A 11 2.86 -33.31 -17.76
C VAL A 11 1.50 -32.60 -17.71
N SER A 12 0.42 -33.36 -17.88
CA SER A 12 -0.95 -32.89 -17.64
C SER A 12 -1.46 -33.50 -16.34
N ILE A 13 -1.91 -32.66 -15.40
CA ILE A 13 -2.41 -33.09 -14.09
C ILE A 13 -3.93 -32.90 -14.07
N ALA A 14 -4.68 -33.95 -13.75
CA ALA A 14 -6.12 -33.91 -13.59
C ALA A 14 -6.51 -34.48 -12.23
N GLY A 15 -7.45 -33.84 -11.55
CA GLY A 15 -7.88 -34.24 -10.22
C GLY A 15 -9.12 -33.50 -9.76
N SER A 16 -9.63 -33.88 -8.58
CA SER A 16 -10.78 -33.21 -7.96
C SER A 16 -10.42 -31.77 -7.55
N LYS A 17 -11.37 -30.85 -7.68
CA LYS A 17 -11.22 -29.47 -7.16
C LYS A 17 -10.90 -29.44 -5.66
N ARG A 18 -11.31 -30.47 -4.90
CA ARG A 18 -11.07 -30.56 -3.44
C ARG A 18 -9.59 -30.65 -3.07
N VAL A 19 -8.74 -31.16 -3.95
CA VAL A 19 -7.29 -31.33 -3.70
C VAL A 19 -6.44 -30.32 -4.46
N LEU A 20 -7.07 -29.38 -5.17
CA LEU A 20 -6.38 -28.42 -6.03
C LEU A 20 -5.41 -27.54 -5.24
N GLU A 21 -5.86 -27.00 -4.10
CA GLU A 21 -5.04 -26.13 -3.24
C GLU A 21 -3.81 -26.88 -2.69
N ASP A 22 -4.00 -28.09 -2.14
CA ASP A 22 -2.91 -28.92 -1.64
C ASP A 22 -1.92 -29.32 -2.74
N THR A 23 -2.43 -29.63 -3.94
CA THR A 23 -1.59 -29.98 -5.09
C THR A 23 -0.75 -28.78 -5.53
N ILE A 24 -1.34 -27.60 -5.65
CA ILE A 24 -0.63 -26.35 -5.99
C ILE A 24 0.45 -26.08 -4.94
N ARG A 25 0.13 -26.21 -3.64
CA ARG A 25 1.08 -26.00 -2.55
C ARG A 25 2.30 -26.93 -2.66
N ILE A 26 2.07 -28.22 -2.85
CA ILE A 26 3.15 -29.22 -2.96
C ILE A 26 4.02 -28.95 -4.20
N LEU A 27 3.41 -28.63 -5.34
CA LEU A 27 4.14 -28.33 -6.57
C LEU A 27 5.01 -27.07 -6.42
N HIS A 28 4.49 -26.05 -5.73
CA HIS A 28 5.24 -24.84 -5.42
C HIS A 28 6.39 -25.11 -4.43
N GLU A 29 6.15 -25.83 -3.34
CA GLU A 29 7.17 -26.19 -2.35
C GLU A 29 8.33 -27.00 -2.94
N LYS A 30 8.06 -27.79 -3.98
CA LYS A 30 9.08 -28.62 -4.63
C LYS A 30 9.81 -27.93 -5.77
N GLU A 31 9.37 -26.72 -6.18
CA GLU A 31 9.92 -25.97 -7.32
C GLU A 31 10.12 -26.83 -8.59
N ALA A 32 9.32 -27.89 -8.73
CA ALA A 32 9.62 -29.00 -9.64
C ALA A 32 8.98 -28.84 -11.03
N VAL A 33 8.18 -27.81 -11.24
CA VAL A 33 7.38 -27.62 -12.46
C VAL A 33 7.43 -26.18 -12.94
N HIS A 34 7.49 -26.01 -14.26
CA HIS A 34 7.24 -24.75 -14.92
C HIS A 34 5.79 -24.74 -15.40
N LEU A 35 5.00 -23.80 -14.92
CA LEU A 35 3.63 -23.62 -15.37
C LEU A 35 3.64 -23.04 -16.79
N LEU A 36 2.95 -23.71 -17.70
CA LEU A 36 2.70 -23.20 -19.04
C LEU A 36 1.30 -22.61 -19.07
N ASP A 37 1.17 -21.35 -19.46
CA ASP A 37 -0.13 -20.74 -19.67
C ASP A 37 -0.90 -21.54 -20.73
N TYR A 38 -2.08 -22.01 -20.35
CA TYR A 38 -2.98 -22.65 -21.29
C TYR A 38 -3.60 -21.58 -22.18
N ALA A 39 -2.86 -21.15 -23.20
CA ALA A 39 -3.37 -20.22 -24.18
C ALA A 39 -4.55 -20.88 -24.93
N LYS A 40 -5.75 -20.30 -24.79
CA LYS A 40 -6.99 -20.72 -25.48
C LYS A 40 -6.85 -20.79 -27.01
N THR A 41 -5.73 -20.37 -27.58
CA THR A 41 -5.47 -20.17 -29.01
C THR A 41 -5.39 -21.44 -29.86
N LYS A 42 -5.53 -22.65 -29.29
CA LYS A 42 -5.61 -23.89 -30.09
C LYS A 42 -6.82 -24.78 -29.82
N SER A 43 -7.79 -24.35 -29.01
CA SER A 43 -8.93 -25.20 -28.63
C SER A 43 -10.27 -24.84 -29.28
N GLU A 44 -10.32 -23.81 -30.11
CA GLU A 44 -11.56 -23.49 -30.86
C GLU A 44 -11.81 -24.44 -32.04
N LYS A 45 -10.75 -25.09 -32.59
CA LYS A 45 -10.90 -26.09 -33.67
C LYS A 45 -11.14 -27.51 -33.18
N GLU A 46 -10.97 -27.77 -31.89
CA GLU A 46 -11.17 -29.09 -31.26
C GLU A 46 -11.94 -28.92 -29.95
N GLY A 47 -13.18 -28.41 -30.03
CA GLY A 47 -14.18 -28.48 -28.94
C GLY A 47 -13.64 -28.37 -27.51
N GLY A 48 -12.87 -27.32 -27.21
CA GLY A 48 -12.17 -27.18 -25.93
C GLY A 48 -13.08 -27.14 -24.71
N VAL A 49 -13.28 -28.29 -24.06
CA VAL A 49 -14.10 -28.46 -22.83
C VAL A 49 -13.43 -27.84 -21.60
N PHE A 50 -12.17 -27.40 -21.69
CA PHE A 50 -11.39 -26.90 -20.55
C PHE A 50 -11.13 -25.40 -20.66
N SER A 51 -11.71 -24.65 -19.72
CA SER A 51 -11.36 -23.26 -19.46
C SER A 51 -10.33 -23.17 -18.33
N ILE A 52 -9.45 -22.16 -18.38
CA ILE A 52 -8.67 -21.76 -17.20
C ILE A 52 -9.67 -21.41 -16.10
N GLY A 53 -9.54 -22.04 -14.94
CA GLY A 53 -10.36 -21.76 -13.77
C GLY A 53 -10.08 -20.37 -13.22
N ASN A 54 -11.00 -19.84 -12.42
CA ASN A 54 -10.77 -18.60 -11.69
C ASN A 54 -9.72 -18.82 -10.59
N SER A 55 -9.09 -17.73 -10.17
CA SER A 55 -8.26 -17.72 -8.96
C SER A 55 -9.02 -18.33 -7.77
N LEU A 56 -8.28 -18.96 -6.86
CA LEU A 56 -8.85 -19.36 -5.57
C LEU A 56 -9.40 -18.11 -4.88
N GLU A 57 -10.60 -18.18 -4.32
CA GLU A 57 -11.24 -17.08 -3.58
C GLU A 57 -10.31 -16.50 -2.50
N ARG A 58 -9.56 -17.39 -1.83
CA ARG A 58 -8.54 -17.03 -0.85
C ARG A 58 -7.41 -16.16 -1.41
N ALA A 59 -7.05 -16.31 -2.68
CA ALA A 59 -5.97 -15.55 -3.32
C ALA A 59 -6.35 -14.08 -3.55
N GLU A 60 -7.63 -13.80 -3.81
CA GLU A 60 -8.11 -12.43 -3.99
C GLU A 60 -8.01 -11.63 -2.68
N ASN A 61 -8.47 -12.21 -1.57
CA ASN A 61 -8.37 -11.59 -0.25
C ASN A 61 -6.91 -11.35 0.17
N LEU A 62 -6.02 -12.34 -0.04
CA LEU A 62 -4.59 -12.19 0.25
C LEU A 62 -3.92 -11.11 -0.60
N SER A 63 -4.31 -10.99 -1.88
CA SER A 63 -3.79 -9.94 -2.77
C SER A 63 -4.19 -8.55 -2.26
N SER A 64 -5.46 -8.37 -1.89
CA SER A 64 -5.96 -7.12 -1.29
C SER A 64 -5.21 -6.77 -0.01
N ALA A 65 -5.03 -7.75 0.90
CA ALA A 65 -4.28 -7.56 2.14
C ALA A 65 -2.81 -7.17 1.88
N LEU A 66 -2.15 -7.78 0.90
CA LEU A 66 -0.77 -7.47 0.53
C LEU A 66 -0.61 -6.04 0.02
N VAL A 67 -1.56 -5.57 -0.80
CA VAL A 67 -1.57 -4.19 -1.32
C VAL A 67 -1.72 -3.20 -0.17
N LYS A 68 -2.66 -3.44 0.75
CA LYS A 68 -2.83 -2.62 1.96
C LYS A 68 -1.55 -2.58 2.80
N ALA A 69 -0.94 -3.74 3.05
CA ALA A 69 0.31 -3.84 3.82
C ALA A 69 1.45 -3.04 3.16
N ARG A 70 1.63 -3.13 1.84
CA ARG A 70 2.64 -2.36 1.10
C ARG A 70 2.38 -0.85 1.17
N SER A 71 1.12 -0.43 1.10
CA SER A 71 0.74 0.97 1.26
C SER A 71 1.17 1.49 2.64
N LEU A 72 0.86 0.73 3.70
CA LEU A 72 1.24 1.07 5.07
C LEU A 72 2.76 1.13 5.24
N MET A 73 3.50 0.16 4.71
CA MET A 73 4.96 0.18 4.74
C MET A 73 5.52 1.45 4.10
N ARG A 74 4.94 1.88 2.97
CA ARG A 74 5.36 3.11 2.31
C ARG A 74 5.06 4.36 3.14
N ILE A 75 3.87 4.46 3.71
CA ILE A 75 3.47 5.59 4.57
C ILE A 75 4.38 5.67 5.81
N LEU A 76 4.71 4.52 6.39
CA LEU A 76 5.53 4.42 7.61
C LEU A 76 7.05 4.42 7.33
N GLY A 77 7.48 4.47 6.07
CA GLY A 77 8.90 4.46 5.70
C GLY A 77 9.64 3.14 6.03
N VAL A 78 8.94 2.01 6.03
CA VAL A 78 9.51 0.69 6.35
C VAL A 78 9.99 -0.01 5.08
N GLU A 79 11.30 -0.08 4.86
CA GLU A 79 11.88 -0.68 3.65
C GLU A 79 12.23 -2.18 3.78
N ARG A 80 12.47 -2.69 4.99
CA ARG A 80 12.83 -4.10 5.22
C ARG A 80 12.20 -4.65 6.49
N VAL A 81 11.53 -5.78 6.35
CA VAL A 81 11.17 -6.66 7.47
C VAL A 81 12.35 -7.61 7.67
N SER A 82 13.13 -7.43 8.74
CA SER A 82 14.40 -8.15 8.95
C SER A 82 14.25 -9.56 9.54
N SER A 83 13.04 -10.05 9.77
CA SER A 83 12.84 -11.41 10.27
C SER A 83 11.81 -12.17 9.43
N ALA A 84 12.13 -13.43 9.16
CA ALA A 84 11.11 -14.40 8.78
C ALA A 84 10.05 -14.44 9.89
N PRO A 85 8.76 -14.50 9.55
CA PRO A 85 7.69 -14.51 10.55
C PRO A 85 7.94 -15.63 11.55
N SER A 86 8.09 -15.27 12.83
CA SER A 86 8.37 -16.20 13.93
C SER A 86 7.15 -17.05 14.30
N LEU A 87 5.97 -16.73 13.76
CA LEU A 87 4.71 -17.37 14.08
C LEU A 87 3.93 -17.68 12.79
N LYS A 88 3.46 -18.94 12.65
CA LYS A 88 2.44 -19.29 11.66
C LYS A 88 1.09 -18.74 12.14
N GLU A 89 0.82 -17.47 11.87
CA GLU A 89 -0.50 -16.90 12.07
C GLU A 89 -1.45 -17.31 10.93
N SER A 90 -2.74 -17.44 11.25
CA SER A 90 -3.76 -17.69 10.21
C SER A 90 -3.99 -16.43 9.37
N ASP A 91 -4.24 -16.59 8.07
CA ASP A 91 -4.49 -15.48 7.13
C ASP A 91 -5.54 -14.50 7.63
N LYS A 92 -6.62 -14.99 8.26
CA LYS A 92 -7.70 -14.16 8.81
C LYS A 92 -7.24 -13.22 9.93
N ILE A 93 -6.28 -13.67 10.74
CA ILE A 93 -5.71 -12.83 11.82
C ILE A 93 -4.82 -11.76 11.21
N VAL A 94 -4.00 -12.12 10.23
CA VAL A 94 -3.12 -11.20 9.52
C VAL A 94 -3.93 -10.12 8.79
N GLU A 95 -4.99 -10.51 8.09
CA GLU A 95 -5.90 -9.60 7.39
C GLU A 95 -6.54 -8.59 8.35
N LYS A 96 -7.11 -9.06 9.47
CA LYS A 96 -7.69 -8.17 10.50
C LYS A 96 -6.67 -7.19 11.09
N ARG A 97 -5.44 -7.64 11.34
CA ARG A 97 -4.37 -6.78 11.85
C ARG A 97 -3.98 -5.70 10.83
N ILE A 98 -3.91 -6.05 9.55
CA ILE A 98 -3.64 -5.10 8.47
C ILE A 98 -4.77 -4.07 8.37
N GLU A 99 -6.03 -4.50 8.46
CA GLU A 99 -7.17 -3.58 8.43
C GLU A 99 -7.19 -2.63 9.62
N TRP A 100 -6.92 -3.15 10.82
CA TRP A 100 -6.81 -2.33 12.01
C TRP A 100 -5.67 -1.30 11.89
N LEU A 101 -4.47 -1.74 11.47
CA LEU A 101 -3.34 -0.83 11.24
C LEU A 101 -3.68 0.24 10.20
N HIS A 102 -4.37 -0.14 9.12
CA HIS A 102 -4.81 0.81 8.12
C HIS A 102 -5.73 1.87 8.72
N SER A 103 -6.73 1.47 9.51
CA SER A 103 -7.64 2.41 10.17
C SER A 103 -6.91 3.38 11.10
N VAL A 104 -5.94 2.88 11.87
CA VAL A 104 -5.15 3.71 12.80
C VAL A 104 -4.30 4.71 12.05
N VAL A 105 -3.55 4.26 11.03
CA VAL A 105 -2.69 5.14 10.24
C VAL A 105 -3.51 6.18 9.47
N SER A 106 -4.64 5.79 8.89
CA SER A 106 -5.55 6.74 8.24
C SER A 106 -6.06 7.81 9.19
N GLY A 107 -6.51 7.43 10.40
CA GLY A 107 -6.95 8.40 11.41
C GLY A 107 -5.83 9.37 11.83
N LEU A 108 -4.60 8.88 12.00
CA LEU A 108 -3.46 9.74 12.32
C LEU A 108 -3.10 10.71 11.17
N LEU A 109 -3.25 10.29 9.92
CA LEU A 109 -3.03 11.17 8.76
C LEU A 109 -4.08 12.28 8.69
N GLU A 110 -5.34 11.96 8.96
CA GLU A 110 -6.42 12.96 9.03
C GLU A 110 -6.19 13.97 10.17
N GLU A 111 -5.74 13.50 11.34
CA GLU A 111 -5.37 14.39 12.45
C GLU A 111 -4.17 15.26 12.10
N MET A 112 -3.16 14.70 11.43
CA MET A 112 -1.99 15.44 10.99
C MET A 112 -2.35 16.54 10.00
N GLU A 113 -3.24 16.26 9.05
CA GLU A 113 -3.72 17.23 8.06
C GLU A 113 -4.45 18.39 8.76
N LYS A 114 -5.34 18.11 9.70
CA LYS A 114 -6.03 19.16 10.50
C LYS A 114 -5.05 20.05 11.25
N ILE A 115 -4.06 19.45 11.91
CA ILE A 115 -3.04 20.23 12.64
C ILE A 115 -2.22 21.09 11.68
N GLN A 116 -1.91 20.59 10.48
CA GLN A 116 -1.20 21.37 9.47
C GLN A 116 -2.04 22.54 8.94
N GLU A 117 -3.34 22.34 8.72
CA GLU A 117 -4.27 23.41 8.35
C GLU A 117 -4.32 24.50 9.43
N GLU A 118 -4.53 24.11 10.70
CA GLU A 118 -4.54 25.04 11.84
C GLU A 118 -3.23 25.82 11.95
N LEU A 119 -2.09 25.15 11.73
CA LEU A 119 -0.78 25.80 11.76
C LEU A 119 -0.67 26.89 10.68
N VAL A 120 -1.11 26.60 9.45
CA VAL A 120 -1.10 27.56 8.35
C VAL A 120 -2.01 28.75 8.64
N GLU A 121 -3.20 28.51 9.19
CA GLU A 121 -4.11 29.59 9.58
C GLU A 121 -3.49 30.51 10.64
N ILE A 122 -2.86 29.92 11.67
CA ILE A 122 -2.17 30.67 12.72
C ILE A 122 -0.99 31.47 12.15
N GLU A 123 -0.24 30.91 11.20
CA GLU A 123 0.87 31.62 10.55
C GLU A 123 0.39 32.82 9.73
N ILE A 124 -0.71 32.66 8.98
CA ILE A 124 -1.34 33.76 8.24
C ILE A 124 -1.83 34.85 9.22
N ALA A 125 -2.49 34.46 10.31
CA ALA A 125 -2.93 35.39 11.34
C ALA A 125 -1.75 36.14 11.98
N ARG A 126 -0.62 35.45 12.23
CA ARG A 126 0.58 36.08 12.78
C ARG A 126 1.18 37.11 11.82
N GLU A 127 1.26 36.81 10.53
CA GLU A 127 1.80 37.75 9.54
C GLU A 127 0.89 38.99 9.36
N THR A 128 -0.43 38.81 9.37
CA THR A 128 -1.36 39.96 9.34
C THR A 128 -1.24 40.83 10.58
N LEU A 129 -1.09 40.25 11.78
CA LEU A 129 -0.85 41.00 13.01
C LEU A 129 0.46 41.77 12.99
N LYS A 130 1.57 41.18 12.51
CA LYS A 130 2.85 41.90 12.33
C LYS A 130 2.70 43.11 11.41
N PHE A 131 1.95 42.97 10.32
CA PHE A 131 1.70 44.08 9.40
C PHE A 131 0.93 45.23 10.07
N VAL A 132 -0.09 44.90 10.88
CA VAL A 132 -0.83 45.89 11.67
C VAL A 132 0.06 46.56 12.71
N GLU A 133 0.97 45.82 13.36
CA GLU A 133 1.92 46.36 14.32
C GLU A 133 2.87 47.38 13.68
N ILE A 134 3.40 47.09 12.48
CA ILE A 134 4.25 48.02 11.72
C ILE A 134 3.49 49.31 11.40
N ILE A 135 2.26 49.21 10.88
CA ILE A 135 1.45 50.39 10.56
C ILE A 135 1.06 51.16 11.83
N GLY A 136 0.68 50.45 12.90
CA GLY A 136 0.33 51.07 14.18
C GLY A 136 1.49 51.90 14.73
N THR A 137 2.70 51.38 14.63
CA THR A 137 3.93 52.06 15.05
C THR A 137 4.21 53.30 14.18
N GLU A 138 4.07 53.20 12.86
CA GLU A 138 4.25 54.37 11.96
C GLU A 138 3.20 55.47 12.21
N VAL A 139 1.95 55.08 12.50
CA VAL A 139 0.86 56.03 12.81
C VAL A 139 1.07 56.71 14.17
N GLU A 140 1.59 56.01 15.17
CA GLU A 140 1.99 56.60 16.45
C GLU A 140 3.13 57.60 16.28
N ILE A 141 4.17 57.25 15.52
CA ILE A 141 5.30 58.15 15.23
C ILE A 141 4.83 59.43 14.52
N LEU A 142 3.86 59.32 13.59
CA LEU A 142 3.30 60.47 12.89
C LEU A 142 2.45 61.37 13.82
N LYS A 143 1.73 60.81 14.79
CA LYS A 143 0.98 61.59 15.77
C LYS A 143 1.90 62.36 16.71
N GLU A 144 2.93 61.72 17.25
CA GLU A 144 3.92 62.37 18.11
C GLU A 144 4.67 63.50 17.39
N SER A 145 5.01 63.28 16.10
CA SER A 145 5.67 64.29 15.28
C SER A 145 4.78 65.51 15.01
N ASN A 146 3.47 65.32 14.88
CA ASN A 146 2.53 66.42 14.63
C ASN A 146 2.24 67.23 15.90
N GLU A 147 2.31 66.63 17.09
CA GLU A 147 2.24 67.34 18.37
C GLU A 147 3.50 68.16 18.65
N LEU A 148 4.68 67.71 18.21
CA LEU A 148 5.94 68.44 18.32
C LEU A 148 6.10 69.59 17.30
N ALA A 149 5.36 69.55 16.18
CA ALA A 149 5.36 70.60 15.16
C ALA A 149 4.43 71.80 15.48
N LEU A 150 3.70 71.75 16.59
CA LEU A 150 2.75 72.78 17.03
C LEU A 150 3.30 73.74 18.11
N TYR A 151 4.61 73.69 18.38
CA TYR A 151 5.35 74.66 19.21
C TYR A 151 6.35 75.46 18.38
#